data_AF-A0AAX7UXP7-F1
#
_entry.id   AF-A0AAX7UXP7-F1
#
_cell.length_a   1.000
_cell.length_b   1.000
_cell.length_c   1.000
_cell.angle_alpha   90.00
_cell.angle_beta   90.00
_cell.angle_gamma   90.00
#
_symmetry.space_group_name_H-M   'P 1'
#
loop_
_entity.id
_entity.type
_entity.pdbx_description
1 polymer ?
#
loop_
_entity_poly.entity_id
_entity_poly.type
_entity_poly.pdbx_seq_one_letter_code
_entity_poly.pdbx_strand_id
1 'polypeptide(L)'
;MEDGREASTNSLLKDECYADFLVKDFDVKTYTAQAIHHAVIAEQLAKLAQGISQLDKELHTQVVARHEDLLAQATGIESLEGVLQMMQTRISALQAAVDSVEFLHGDFFLPEITFTLMGAIVSITFNMLALKLLTSSLTDPLGRSGVNGKTWLKIALLCSVIHRFVITVGDIFVWAEILLSKKTQ
;
A
#
# COMPACT_ATOMS: atom_id res chain seq x y z
N MET A 1 70.07 50.03 -68.63
CA MET A 1 69.83 49.14 -67.47
C MET A 1 68.43 49.45 -66.95
N GLU A 2 67.39 48.94 -67.60
CA GLU A 2 65.98 49.23 -67.23
C GLU A 2 65.09 47.96 -67.26
N ASP A 3 65.45 46.99 -68.09
CA ASP A 3 64.72 45.73 -68.33
C ASP A 3 64.51 44.83 -67.09
N GLY A 4 65.44 44.84 -66.13
CA GLY A 4 65.35 44.00 -64.93
C GLY A 4 64.33 44.47 -63.88
N ARG A 5 63.91 45.75 -63.92
CA ARG A 5 62.99 46.32 -62.92
C ARG A 5 61.53 46.07 -63.28
N GLU A 6 61.20 46.08 -64.57
CA GLU A 6 59.83 45.82 -65.07
C GLU A 6 59.44 44.34 -64.98
N ALA A 7 60.40 43.42 -65.12
CA ALA A 7 60.16 41.99 -64.93
C ALA A 7 59.80 41.65 -63.46
N SER A 8 60.46 42.31 -62.51
CA SER A 8 60.24 42.09 -61.07
C SER A 8 58.95 42.72 -60.54
N THR A 9 58.46 43.80 -61.16
CA THR A 9 57.15 44.38 -60.82
C THR A 9 56.02 43.56 -61.44
N ASN A 10 56.20 43.05 -62.66
CA ASN A 10 55.22 42.17 -63.31
C ASN A 10 55.01 40.82 -62.61
N SER A 11 56.02 40.28 -61.92
CA SER A 11 55.85 39.05 -61.14
C SER A 11 55.03 39.26 -59.87
N LEU A 12 55.11 40.45 -59.27
CA LEU A 12 54.42 40.79 -58.02
C LEU A 12 52.94 41.12 -58.27
N LEU A 13 52.62 41.68 -59.44
CA LEU A 13 51.26 41.97 -59.89
C LEU A 13 50.52 40.73 -60.44
N LYS A 14 51.15 39.56 -60.50
CA LYS A 14 50.52 38.30 -60.90
C LYS A 14 49.94 37.50 -59.74
N ASP A 15 50.15 37.97 -58.51
CA ASP A 15 49.62 37.31 -57.33
C ASP A 15 48.09 37.52 -57.24
N GLU A 16 47.35 36.47 -56.91
CA GLU A 16 45.87 36.50 -56.88
C GLU A 16 45.33 37.55 -55.91
N CYS A 17 46.12 37.92 -54.88
CA CYS A 17 45.73 38.94 -53.91
C CYS A 17 45.70 40.37 -54.47
N TYR A 18 46.35 40.62 -55.63
CA TYR A 18 46.34 41.92 -56.32
C TYR A 18 45.37 41.97 -57.50
N ALA A 19 44.76 40.84 -57.87
CA ALA A 19 43.86 40.74 -59.01
C ALA A 19 42.67 41.73 -58.92
N ASP A 20 42.11 41.89 -57.72
CA ASP A 20 40.99 42.80 -57.47
C ASP A 20 41.39 44.28 -57.63
N PHE A 21 42.65 44.63 -57.37
CA PHE A 21 43.18 46.00 -57.50
C PHE A 21 43.64 46.34 -58.92
N LEU A 22 43.81 45.33 -59.79
CA LEU A 22 44.30 45.47 -61.17
C LEU A 22 43.17 45.60 -62.20
N VAL A 23 41.91 45.60 -61.76
CA VAL A 23 40.73 45.83 -62.61
C VAL A 23 40.75 47.27 -63.15
N LYS A 24 40.52 47.46 -64.46
CA LYS A 24 40.62 48.77 -65.15
C LYS A 24 39.74 49.87 -64.55
N ASP A 25 38.63 49.51 -63.90
CA ASP A 25 37.67 50.42 -63.26
C ASP A 25 37.61 50.19 -61.73
N PHE A 26 38.75 49.91 -61.10
CA PHE A 26 38.82 49.65 -59.67
C PHE A 26 38.29 50.86 -58.86
N ASP A 27 37.13 50.67 -58.22
CA ASP A 27 36.55 51.66 -57.32
C ASP A 27 36.86 51.31 -55.86
N VAL A 28 37.80 52.08 -55.28
CA VAL A 28 38.21 52.00 -53.88
C VAL A 28 37.01 52.09 -52.94
N LYS A 29 35.99 52.90 -53.26
CA LYS A 29 34.83 53.09 -52.38
C LYS A 29 33.94 51.86 -52.34
N THR A 30 33.69 51.24 -53.49
CA THR A 30 32.90 50.01 -53.57
C THR A 30 33.65 48.83 -52.94
N TYR A 31 34.96 48.70 -53.20
CA TYR A 31 35.79 47.64 -52.59
C TYR A 31 35.86 47.76 -51.07
N THR A 32 36.10 48.97 -50.53
CA THR A 32 36.13 49.20 -49.08
C THR A 32 34.76 48.98 -48.44
N ALA A 33 33.66 49.42 -49.07
CA ALA A 33 32.31 49.15 -48.60
C ALA A 33 32.01 47.64 -48.53
N GLN A 34 32.42 46.88 -49.55
CA GLN A 34 32.24 45.43 -49.60
C GLN A 34 33.11 44.70 -48.56
N ALA A 35 34.37 45.10 -48.38
CA ALA A 35 35.26 44.56 -47.36
C ALA A 35 34.72 44.81 -45.94
N ILE A 36 34.17 46.01 -45.67
CA ILE A 36 33.50 46.32 -44.41
C ILE A 36 32.26 45.42 -44.22
N HIS A 37 31.46 45.22 -45.28
CA HIS A 37 30.28 44.35 -45.21
C HIS A 37 30.64 42.91 -44.88
N HIS A 38 31.70 42.35 -45.50
CA HIS A 38 32.19 41.01 -45.18
C HIS A 38 32.73 40.91 -43.75
N ALA A 39 33.41 41.94 -43.26
CA ALA A 39 33.86 42.00 -41.87
C ALA A 39 32.66 41.97 -40.89
N VAL A 40 31.59 42.70 -41.20
CA VAL A 40 30.35 42.67 -40.41
C VAL A 40 29.69 41.29 -40.46
N ILE A 41 29.67 40.61 -41.62
CA ILE A 41 29.11 39.25 -41.74
C ILE A 41 29.92 38.24 -40.89
N ALA A 42 31.25 38.32 -40.94
CA ALA A 42 32.13 37.51 -40.10
C ALA A 42 31.90 37.77 -38.60
N GLU A 43 31.69 39.02 -38.19
CA GLU A 43 31.36 39.37 -36.81
C GLU A 43 30.01 38.76 -36.37
N GLN A 44 28.99 38.81 -37.21
CA GLN A 44 27.69 38.21 -36.91
C GLN A 44 27.76 36.67 -36.84
N LEU A 45 28.53 36.03 -37.71
CA LEU A 45 28.81 34.59 -37.64
C LEU A 45 29.55 34.23 -36.35
N ALA A 46 30.52 35.03 -35.92
CA ALA A 46 31.22 34.83 -34.67
C ALA A 46 30.27 34.96 -33.46
N LYS A 47 29.38 35.96 -33.45
CA LYS A 47 28.35 36.12 -32.41
C LYS A 47 27.37 34.96 -32.38
N LEU A 48 26.95 34.46 -33.54
CA LEU A 48 26.08 33.29 -33.63
C LEU A 48 26.77 32.03 -33.10
N ALA A 49 28.02 31.78 -33.50
CA ALA A 49 28.81 30.65 -33.00
C ALA A 49 29.01 30.72 -31.48
N GLN A 50 29.25 31.92 -30.95
CA GLN A 50 29.31 32.17 -29.50
C GLN A 50 27.97 31.90 -28.82
N GLY A 51 26.86 32.36 -29.39
CA GLY A 51 25.52 32.11 -28.88
C GLY A 51 25.16 30.62 -28.87
N ILE A 52 25.54 29.88 -29.93
CA ILE A 52 25.37 28.42 -30.00
C ILE A 52 26.18 27.73 -28.89
N SER A 53 27.44 28.12 -28.68
CA SER A 53 28.26 27.53 -27.60
C SER A 53 27.71 27.84 -26.20
N GLN A 54 27.16 29.04 -25.99
CA GLN A 54 26.53 29.39 -24.72
C GLN A 54 25.24 28.60 -24.48
N LEU A 55 24.41 28.45 -25.52
CA LEU A 55 23.20 27.65 -25.45
C LEU A 55 23.52 26.18 -25.17
N ASP A 56 24.55 25.63 -25.82
CA ASP A 56 25.00 24.25 -25.61
C ASP A 56 25.44 24.01 -24.15
N LYS A 57 26.23 24.93 -23.60
CA LYS A 57 26.66 24.87 -22.20
C LYS A 57 25.49 24.95 -21.22
N GLU A 58 24.55 25.85 -21.47
CA GLU A 58 23.36 26.03 -20.63
C GLU A 58 22.45 24.81 -20.71
N LEU A 59 22.23 24.28 -21.92
CA LEU A 59 21.45 23.06 -22.14
C LEU A 59 22.08 21.86 -21.41
N HIS A 60 23.40 21.71 -21.48
CA HIS A 60 24.10 20.66 -20.74
C HIS A 60 23.91 20.82 -19.23
N THR A 61 24.02 22.04 -18.72
CA THR A 61 23.84 22.35 -17.29
C THR A 61 22.41 22.02 -16.83
N GLN A 62 21.40 22.45 -17.60
CA GLN A 62 19.99 22.18 -17.28
C GLN A 62 19.65 20.69 -17.35
N VAL A 63 20.18 19.96 -18.34
CA VAL A 63 19.95 18.52 -18.48
C VAL A 63 20.56 17.77 -17.30
N VAL A 64 21.79 18.12 -16.90
CA VAL A 64 22.47 17.51 -15.76
C VAL A 64 21.73 17.80 -14.46
N ALA A 65 21.39 19.07 -14.19
CA ALA A 65 20.63 19.45 -12.99
C ALA A 65 19.28 18.70 -12.93
N ARG A 66 18.56 18.61 -14.05
CA ARG A 66 17.30 17.88 -14.10
C ARG A 66 17.47 16.37 -13.89
N HIS A 67 18.59 15.79 -14.35
CA HIS A 67 18.89 14.37 -14.09
C HIS A 67 19.19 14.12 -12.63
N GLU A 68 19.98 14.98 -11.99
CA GLU A 68 20.24 14.89 -10.54
C GLU A 68 18.95 15.05 -9.73
N ASP A 69 18.08 16.00 -10.09
CA ASP A 69 16.77 16.18 -9.46
C ASP A 69 15.87 14.94 -9.62
N LEU A 70 15.81 14.37 -10.83
CA LEU A 70 15.04 13.14 -11.10
C LEU A 70 15.62 11.93 -10.35
N LEU A 71 16.94 11.81 -10.25
CA LEU A 71 17.61 10.77 -9.47
C LEU A 71 17.34 10.93 -7.98
N ALA A 72 17.41 12.15 -7.44
CA ALA A 72 17.09 12.45 -6.05
C ALA A 72 15.61 12.15 -5.75
N GLN A 73 14.70 12.49 -6.67
CA GLN A 73 13.29 12.12 -6.57
C GLN A 73 13.09 10.61 -6.59
N ALA A 74 13.73 9.88 -7.52
CA ALA A 74 13.64 8.42 -7.59
C ALA A 74 14.15 7.75 -6.31
N THR A 75 15.30 8.23 -5.78
CA THR A 75 15.87 7.75 -4.51
C THR A 75 14.94 8.07 -3.33
N GLY A 76 14.29 9.24 -3.35
CA GLY A 76 13.29 9.62 -2.36
C GLY A 76 12.02 8.75 -2.40
N ILE A 77 11.56 8.39 -3.60
CA ILE A 77 10.41 7.50 -3.81
C ILE A 77 10.75 6.07 -3.36
N GLU A 78 11.95 5.58 -3.64
CA GLU A 78 12.43 4.27 -3.18
C GLU A 78 12.47 4.18 -1.65
N SER A 79 12.96 5.23 -0.97
CA SER A 79 12.91 5.32 0.49
C SER A 79 11.47 5.28 1.03
N LEU A 80 10.54 5.96 0.35
CA LEU A 80 9.13 5.96 0.73
C LEU A 80 8.48 4.58 0.51
N GLU A 81 8.85 3.85 -0.53
CA GLU A 81 8.43 2.48 -0.77
C GLU A 81 8.85 1.55 0.39
N GLY A 82 10.06 1.71 0.90
CA GLY A 82 10.53 0.99 2.09
C GLY A 82 9.67 1.26 3.34
N VAL A 83 9.28 2.52 3.57
CA VAL A 83 8.37 2.88 4.67
C VAL A 83 6.98 2.27 4.46
N LEU A 84 6.48 2.28 3.22
CA LEU A 84 5.16 1.74 2.88
C LEU A 84 5.12 0.21 3.06
N GLN A 85 6.19 -0.51 2.70
CA GLN A 85 6.32 -1.94 3.02
C GLN A 85 6.36 -2.20 4.53
N MET A 86 7.03 -1.34 5.31
CA MET A 86 7.04 -1.46 6.77
C MET A 86 5.65 -1.21 7.36
N MET A 87 4.88 -0.27 6.82
CA MET A 87 3.48 -0.06 7.21
C MET A 87 2.61 -1.26 6.86
N GLN A 88 2.75 -1.81 5.66
CA GLN A 88 2.01 -3.00 5.22
C GLN A 88 2.27 -4.19 6.16
N THR A 89 3.53 -4.42 6.52
CA THR A 89 3.91 -5.49 7.47
C THR A 89 3.22 -5.31 8.83
N ARG A 90 3.16 -4.08 9.34
CA ARG A 90 2.49 -3.77 10.61
C ARG A 90 0.98 -3.97 10.52
N ILE A 91 0.35 -3.55 9.42
CA ILE A 91 -1.08 -3.75 9.19
C ILE A 91 -1.39 -5.24 9.13
N SER A 92 -0.61 -6.04 8.40
CA SER A 92 -0.79 -7.49 8.35
C SER A 92 -0.64 -8.15 9.73
N ALA A 93 0.31 -7.71 10.56
CA ALA A 93 0.45 -8.19 11.93
C ALA A 93 -0.75 -7.82 12.81
N LEU A 94 -1.27 -6.59 12.67
CA LEU A 94 -2.47 -6.15 13.38
C LEU A 94 -3.70 -6.93 12.92
N GLN A 95 -3.83 -7.19 11.63
CA GLN A 95 -4.94 -7.94 11.07
C GLN A 95 -4.93 -9.39 11.58
N ALA A 96 -3.76 -10.04 11.61
CA ALA A 96 -3.63 -11.36 12.23
C ALA A 96 -4.01 -11.36 13.72
N ALA A 97 -3.69 -10.30 14.46
CA ALA A 97 -4.08 -10.16 15.87
C ALA A 97 -5.61 -9.97 16.01
N VAL A 98 -6.23 -9.18 15.14
CA VAL A 98 -7.69 -8.99 15.12
C VAL A 98 -8.39 -10.29 14.75
N ASP A 99 -7.95 -10.99 13.70
CA ASP A 99 -8.49 -12.29 13.28
C ASP A 99 -8.41 -13.31 14.42
N SER A 100 -7.31 -13.30 15.19
CA SER A 100 -7.15 -14.14 16.37
C SER A 100 -8.18 -13.82 17.48
N VAL A 101 -8.50 -12.55 17.68
CA VAL A 101 -9.50 -12.11 18.67
C VAL A 101 -10.91 -12.46 18.20
N GLU A 102 -11.22 -12.29 16.91
CA GLU A 102 -12.50 -12.67 16.33
C GLU A 102 -12.73 -14.18 16.43
N PHE A 103 -11.71 -14.99 16.14
CA PHE A 103 -11.76 -16.43 16.34
C PHE A 103 -12.04 -16.79 17.81
N LEU A 104 -11.29 -16.20 18.74
CA LEU A 104 -11.51 -16.41 20.17
C LEU A 104 -12.89 -15.96 20.64
N HIS A 105 -13.43 -14.88 20.08
CA HIS A 105 -14.75 -14.38 20.46
C HIS A 105 -15.89 -15.22 19.87
N GLY A 106 -15.82 -15.54 18.58
CA GLY A 106 -16.88 -16.26 17.87
C GLY A 106 -16.99 -17.73 18.27
N ASP A 107 -15.86 -18.44 18.29
CA ASP A 107 -15.87 -19.89 18.45
C ASP A 107 -15.92 -20.35 19.92
N PHE A 108 -15.52 -19.49 20.86
CA PHE A 108 -15.50 -19.86 22.27
C PHE A 108 -16.69 -19.28 23.05
N PHE A 109 -16.99 -17.99 22.87
CA PHE A 109 -17.89 -17.27 23.78
C PHE A 109 -19.37 -17.54 23.51
N LEU A 110 -19.78 -17.62 22.23
CA LEU A 110 -21.17 -17.85 21.85
C LEU A 110 -21.70 -19.25 22.22
N PRO A 111 -20.98 -20.36 21.92
CA PRO A 111 -21.44 -21.69 22.31
C PRO A 111 -21.49 -21.88 23.83
N GLU A 112 -20.56 -21.30 24.58
CA GLU A 112 -20.55 -21.44 26.04
C GLU A 112 -21.72 -20.73 26.73
N ILE A 113 -22.07 -19.53 26.26
CA ILE A 113 -23.26 -18.81 26.74
C ILE A 113 -24.54 -19.53 26.33
N THR A 114 -24.68 -19.89 25.05
CA THR A 114 -25.90 -20.56 24.56
C THR A 114 -26.12 -21.89 25.27
N PHE A 115 -25.07 -22.65 25.55
CA PHE A 115 -25.16 -23.91 26.30
C PHE A 115 -25.58 -23.68 27.76
N THR A 116 -24.95 -22.73 28.47
CA THR A 116 -25.30 -22.37 29.86
C THR A 116 -26.78 -21.94 29.95
N LEU A 117 -27.23 -21.14 28.99
CA LEU A 117 -28.59 -20.61 28.95
C LEU A 117 -29.61 -21.70 28.61
N MET A 118 -29.29 -22.60 27.68
CA MET A 118 -30.12 -23.77 27.37
C MET A 118 -30.24 -24.72 28.57
N GLY A 119 -29.13 -25.00 29.28
CA GLY A 119 -29.15 -25.79 30.52
C GLY A 119 -30.02 -25.17 31.61
N ALA A 120 -29.94 -23.86 31.80
CA ALA A 120 -30.80 -23.13 32.73
C ALA A 120 -32.29 -23.24 32.35
N ILE A 121 -32.63 -23.10 31.06
CA ILE A 121 -34.01 -23.24 30.56
C ILE A 121 -34.55 -24.65 30.84
N VAL A 122 -33.78 -25.69 30.55
CA VAL A 122 -34.17 -27.09 30.82
C VAL A 122 -34.41 -27.29 32.32
N SER A 123 -33.55 -26.72 33.17
CA SER A 123 -33.68 -26.81 34.62
C SER A 123 -34.94 -26.11 35.14
N ILE A 124 -35.23 -24.90 34.64
CA ILE A 124 -36.43 -24.14 35.01
C ILE A 124 -37.70 -24.88 34.56
N THR A 125 -37.74 -25.35 33.31
CA THR A 125 -38.92 -26.05 32.77
C THR A 125 -39.19 -27.36 33.51
N PHE A 126 -38.14 -28.10 33.87
CA PHE A 126 -38.25 -29.31 34.68
C PHE A 126 -38.78 -29.03 36.09
N ASN A 127 -38.22 -28.03 36.78
CA ASN A 127 -38.68 -27.62 38.10
C ASN A 127 -40.15 -27.16 38.06
N MET A 128 -40.55 -26.44 37.00
CA MET A 128 -41.94 -26.01 36.79
C MET A 128 -42.89 -27.19 36.57
N LEU A 129 -42.47 -28.21 35.81
CA LEU A 129 -43.24 -29.44 35.60
C LEU A 129 -43.38 -30.25 36.89
N ALA A 130 -42.29 -30.39 37.66
CA ALA A 130 -42.31 -31.07 38.95
C ALA A 130 -43.26 -30.38 39.94
N LEU A 131 -43.24 -29.04 39.99
CA LEU A 131 -44.15 -28.26 40.81
C LEU A 131 -45.61 -28.46 40.38
N LYS A 132 -45.89 -28.48 39.07
CA LYS A 132 -47.25 -28.70 38.52
C LYS A 132 -47.79 -30.10 38.83
N LEU A 133 -46.93 -31.12 38.80
CA LEU A 133 -47.31 -32.48 39.21
C LEU A 133 -47.59 -32.57 40.71
N LEU A 134 -46.78 -31.88 41.53
CA LEU A 134 -46.98 -31.82 42.98
C LEU A 134 -48.30 -31.12 43.33
N THR A 135 -48.59 -29.97 42.72
CA THR A 135 -49.85 -29.24 42.97
C THR A 135 -51.05 -30.02 42.47
N SER A 136 -50.97 -30.67 41.30
CA SER A 136 -52.04 -31.56 40.80
C SER A 136 -52.35 -32.71 41.76
N SER A 137 -51.34 -33.26 42.44
CA SER A 137 -51.53 -34.30 43.46
C SER A 137 -52.17 -33.76 44.76
N LEU A 138 -52.02 -32.47 45.05
CA LEU A 138 -52.63 -31.80 46.21
C LEU A 138 -54.05 -31.31 45.93
N THR A 139 -54.39 -31.03 44.66
CA THR A 139 -55.71 -30.55 44.21
C THR A 139 -56.59 -31.65 43.61
N ASP A 140 -56.40 -32.93 43.97
CA ASP A 140 -57.30 -34.03 43.61
C ASP A 140 -58.36 -34.24 44.72
N PRO A 141 -59.55 -33.59 44.67
CA PRO A 141 -60.61 -33.80 45.67
C PRO A 141 -61.46 -35.06 45.42
N LEU A 142 -61.25 -35.81 44.33
CA LEU A 142 -62.04 -37.00 43.99
C LEU A 142 -61.13 -38.10 43.46
N GLY A 143 -60.86 -39.09 44.33
CA GLY A 143 -59.95 -40.22 44.09
C GLY A 143 -60.21 -40.97 42.79
N ARG A 144 -59.49 -40.58 41.72
CA ARG A 144 -59.49 -41.27 40.43
C ARG A 144 -58.12 -41.86 40.06
N SER A 145 -57.07 -41.57 40.83
CA SER A 145 -55.76 -42.20 40.70
C SER A 145 -55.44 -42.95 41.99
N GLY A 146 -55.54 -44.29 41.97
CA GLY A 146 -55.30 -45.18 43.12
C GLY A 146 -53.84 -45.24 43.59
N VAL A 147 -53.09 -44.15 43.46
CA VAL A 147 -51.66 -44.07 43.76
C VAL A 147 -51.49 -43.45 45.15
N ASN A 148 -51.05 -44.26 46.12
CA ASN A 148 -50.75 -43.82 47.49
C ASN A 148 -49.84 -42.58 47.48
N GLY A 149 -50.13 -41.57 48.31
CA GLY A 149 -49.32 -40.32 48.38
C GLY A 149 -47.82 -40.54 48.65
N LYS A 150 -47.45 -41.66 49.29
CA LYS A 150 -46.04 -42.09 49.45
C LYS A 150 -45.36 -42.41 48.12
N THR A 151 -46.09 -42.91 47.13
CA THR A 151 -45.59 -43.23 45.79
C THR A 151 -45.33 -41.95 44.99
N TRP A 152 -46.21 -40.95 45.11
CA TRP A 152 -45.99 -39.62 44.51
C TRP A 152 -44.76 -38.92 45.07
N LEU A 153 -44.55 -39.01 46.38
CA LEU A 153 -43.34 -38.47 47.02
C LEU A 153 -42.07 -39.14 46.48
N LYS A 154 -42.09 -40.47 46.29
CA LYS A 154 -40.97 -41.22 45.70
C LYS A 154 -40.70 -40.82 44.26
N ILE A 155 -41.75 -40.63 43.44
CA ILE A 155 -41.61 -40.20 42.05
C ILE A 155 -41.02 -38.78 41.98
N ALA A 156 -41.50 -37.85 42.81
CA ALA A 156 -40.96 -36.50 42.87
C ALA A 156 -39.47 -36.48 43.30
N LEU A 157 -39.11 -37.29 44.30
CA LEU A 157 -37.72 -37.44 44.76
C LEU A 157 -36.83 -38.06 43.68
N LEU A 158 -37.32 -39.08 42.98
CA LEU A 158 -36.62 -39.72 41.87
C LEU A 158 -36.39 -38.73 40.71
N CYS A 159 -37.41 -37.94 40.36
CA CYS A 159 -37.30 -36.88 39.35
C CYS A 159 -36.22 -35.86 39.74
N SER A 160 -36.20 -35.41 41.00
CA SER A 160 -35.21 -34.44 41.49
C SER A 160 -33.78 -35.01 41.46
N VAL A 161 -33.59 -36.28 41.82
CA VAL A 161 -32.28 -36.95 41.78
C VAL A 161 -31.79 -37.13 40.34
N ILE A 162 -32.67 -37.58 39.44
CA ILE A 162 -32.33 -37.74 38.01
C ILE A 162 -31.96 -36.39 37.40
N HIS A 163 -32.71 -35.33 37.71
CA HIS A 163 -32.42 -34.00 37.23
C HIS A 163 -31.06 -33.48 37.71
N ARG A 164 -30.76 -33.65 39.00
CA ARG A 164 -29.46 -33.26 39.56
C ARG A 164 -28.32 -34.08 38.96
N PHE A 165 -28.55 -35.36 38.70
CA PHE A 165 -27.58 -36.23 38.00
C PHE A 165 -27.34 -35.77 36.55
N VAL A 166 -28.39 -35.45 35.79
CA VAL A 166 -28.28 -34.98 34.40
C VAL A 166 -27.50 -33.66 34.32
N ILE A 167 -27.74 -32.72 35.24
CA ILE A 167 -26.97 -31.46 35.30
C ILE A 167 -25.49 -31.76 35.61
N THR A 168 -25.20 -32.53 36.65
CA THR A 168 -23.81 -32.80 37.06
C THR A 168 -23.03 -33.61 36.01
N VAL A 169 -23.68 -34.58 35.35
CA VAL A 169 -23.04 -35.35 34.27
C VAL A 169 -22.86 -34.50 33.01
N GLY A 170 -23.81 -33.61 32.72
CA GLY A 170 -23.69 -32.62 31.63
C GLY A 170 -22.48 -31.71 31.81
N ASP A 171 -22.31 -31.14 33.00
CA ASP A 171 -21.17 -30.26 33.31
C ASP A 171 -19.81 -30.99 33.21
N ILE A 172 -19.75 -32.27 33.61
CA ILE A 172 -18.54 -33.09 33.51
C ILE A 172 -18.21 -33.44 32.06
N PHE A 173 -19.21 -33.76 31.24
CA PHE A 173 -19.02 -34.08 29.82
C PHE A 173 -18.49 -32.85 29.05
N VAL A 174 -19.00 -31.66 29.37
CA VAL A 174 -18.54 -30.38 28.80
C VAL A 174 -17.08 -30.11 29.14
N TRP A 175 -16.67 -30.29 30.41
CA TRP A 175 -15.27 -30.13 30.80
C TRP A 175 -14.35 -31.14 30.12
N ALA A 176 -14.82 -32.38 29.90
CA ALA A 176 -14.07 -33.40 29.19
C ALA A 176 -13.87 -33.05 27.70
N GLU A 177 -14.90 -32.51 27.03
CA GLU A 177 -14.85 -32.13 25.62
C GLU A 177 -13.95 -30.89 25.38
N ILE A 178 -14.01 -29.89 26.27
CA ILE A 178 -13.12 -28.72 26.24
C ILE A 178 -11.65 -29.14 26.48
N LEU A 179 -11.41 -30.06 27.43
CA LEU A 179 -10.07 -30.59 27.69
C LEU A 179 -9.52 -31.43 26.53
N LEU A 180 -10.38 -32.18 25.83
CA LEU A 180 -10.00 -32.95 24.64
C LEU A 180 -9.70 -32.02 23.45
N SER A 181 -10.49 -30.97 23.26
CA SER A 181 -10.25 -29.96 22.21
C SER A 181 -8.90 -29.26 22.38
N LYS A 182 -8.53 -28.88 23.63
CA LYS A 182 -7.23 -28.28 23.95
C LYS A 182 -6.01 -29.18 23.73
N LYS A 183 -6.17 -30.50 23.60
CA LYS A 183 -5.04 -31.45 23.44
C LYS A 183 -4.69 -31.73 21.99
N THR A 184 -5.50 -31.26 21.04
CA THR A 184 -5.41 -31.60 19.61
C THR A 184 -4.88 -30.44 18.75
N GLN A 185 -4.53 -29.31 19.36
CA GLN A 185 -3.96 -28.11 18.74
C GLN A 185 -2.58 -27.84 19.34
#